data_AF-A0A7C0UJ41-F1
#
_entry.id   AF-A0A7C0UJ41-F1
#
_cell.length_a   1.000
_cell.length_b   1.000
_cell.length_c   1.000
_cell.angle_alpha   90.00
_cell.angle_beta   90.00
_cell.angle_gamma   90.00
#
_symmetry.space_group_name_H-M   'P 1'
#
loop_
_entity.id
_entity.type
_entity.pdbx_description
1 polymer ?
#
loop_
_entity_poly.entity_id
_entity_poly.type
_entity_poly.pdbx_seq_one_letter_code
_entity_poly.pdbx_strand_id
1 'polypeptide(L)'
;MQFKIPKNTDKYQWTLHSIEKMKYYGLSAQRVLRVIRNPQRVEEGIVEKTIAVMQPASLRSISASRGRPASGKNKKTWSSEIWAMYQLRRNVGASSKSPARLASESVAGRQILNSKQTQKSKFQKLPASSADWQAINKKRIKIISAWRYPGISPKKDPIPSDILDEIENII
;
A
#
# COMPACT_ATOMS: atom_id res chain seq x y z
N MET A 1 14.37 22.09 5.14
CA MET A 1 13.54 21.38 6.14
C MET A 1 14.41 20.33 6.82
N GLN A 2 14.48 20.33 8.15
CA GLN A 2 15.17 19.27 8.89
C GLN A 2 14.31 18.00 8.86
N PHE A 3 14.85 16.92 8.29
CA PHE A 3 14.15 15.63 8.25
C PHE A 3 14.18 14.98 9.64
N LYS A 4 13.01 14.60 10.15
CA LYS A 4 12.86 13.87 11.42
C LYS A 4 12.54 12.41 11.12
N ILE A 5 13.44 11.51 11.53
CA ILE A 5 13.25 10.06 11.36
C ILE A 5 12.07 9.62 12.23
N PRO A 6 11.05 8.96 11.66
CA PRO A 6 9.93 8.45 12.45
C PRO A 6 10.35 7.30 13.36
N LYS A 7 9.76 7.24 14.54
CA LYS A 7 9.89 6.10 15.45
C LYS A 7 8.76 5.09 15.18
N ASN A 8 9.06 3.81 15.37
CA ASN A 8 8.06 2.76 15.35
C ASN A 8 7.10 2.92 16.54
N THR A 9 5.84 2.64 16.30
CA THR A 9 4.76 2.65 17.29
C THR A 9 4.01 1.32 17.20
N ASP A 10 3.11 1.04 18.14
CA ASP A 10 2.31 -0.18 18.10
C ASP A 10 1.54 -0.32 16.78
N LYS A 11 1.01 0.82 16.29
CA LYS A 11 0.21 0.88 15.07
C LYS A 11 1.03 0.99 13.79
N TYR A 12 2.12 1.75 13.79
CA TYR A 12 2.90 2.06 12.59
C TYR A 12 4.35 1.57 12.73
N GLN A 13 4.75 0.71 11.80
CA GLN A 13 6.13 0.27 11.64
C GLN A 13 6.69 0.85 10.33
N TRP A 14 7.83 1.51 10.41
CA TRP A 14 8.53 2.12 9.27
C TRP A 14 9.70 1.22 8.86
N THR A 15 9.75 0.85 7.58
CA THR A 15 10.94 0.18 7.02
C THR A 15 12.04 1.20 6.75
N LEU A 16 13.29 0.74 6.67
CA LEU A 16 14.42 1.57 6.23
C LEU A 16 14.13 2.21 4.87
N HIS A 17 13.62 1.41 3.92
CA HIS A 17 13.25 1.87 2.58
C HIS A 17 12.23 3.02 2.61
N SER A 18 11.20 2.94 3.47
CA SER A 18 10.22 4.02 3.62
C SER A 18 10.87 5.31 4.12
N ILE A 19 11.81 5.21 5.07
CA ILE A 19 12.52 6.35 5.65
C ILE A 19 13.45 6.99 4.61
N GLU A 20 14.17 6.19 3.84
CA GLU A 20 15.04 6.66 2.75
C GLU A 20 14.27 7.42 1.68
N LYS A 21 13.15 6.85 1.20
CA LYS A 21 12.30 7.51 0.20
C LYS A 21 11.66 8.77 0.77
N MET A 22 11.23 8.76 2.02
CA MET A 22 10.73 9.98 2.69
C MET A 22 11.79 11.07 2.75
N LYS A 23 13.05 10.73 3.08
CA LYS A 23 14.17 11.67 3.09
C LYS A 23 14.43 12.23 1.69
N TYR A 24 14.45 11.38 0.68
CA TYR A 24 14.67 11.76 -0.73
C TYR A 24 13.60 12.72 -1.25
N TYR A 25 12.31 12.43 -1.00
CA TYR A 25 11.19 13.26 -1.47
C TYR A 25 10.80 14.39 -0.51
N GLY A 26 11.52 14.58 0.60
CA GLY A 26 11.20 15.59 1.61
C GLY A 26 9.83 15.38 2.28
N LEU A 27 9.41 14.12 2.45
CA LEU A 27 8.12 13.76 3.06
C LEU A 27 8.28 13.58 4.57
N SER A 28 7.43 14.26 5.36
CA SER A 28 7.35 14.01 6.79
C SER A 28 6.50 12.77 7.10
N ALA A 29 6.77 12.13 8.24
CA ALA A 29 5.98 10.98 8.69
C ALA A 29 4.48 11.33 8.78
N GLN A 30 4.15 12.51 9.31
CA GLN A 30 2.77 12.98 9.40
C GLN A 30 2.13 13.14 8.02
N ARG A 31 2.90 13.55 7.00
CA ARG A 31 2.39 13.64 5.63
C ARG A 31 2.04 12.27 5.08
N VAL A 32 2.90 11.27 5.28
CA VAL A 32 2.65 9.87 4.88
C VAL A 32 1.44 9.30 5.62
N LEU A 33 1.35 9.51 6.94
CA LEU A 33 0.21 9.06 7.74
C LEU A 33 -1.12 9.67 7.29
N ARG A 34 -1.11 10.93 6.82
CA ARG A 34 -2.31 11.57 6.27
C ARG A 34 -2.80 10.88 5.00
N VAL A 35 -1.88 10.47 4.12
CA VAL A 35 -2.22 9.71 2.91
C VAL A 35 -2.83 8.36 3.27
N ILE A 36 -2.28 7.68 4.28
CA ILE A 36 -2.78 6.38 4.75
C ILE A 36 -4.17 6.51 5.41
N ARG A 37 -4.42 7.57 6.17
CA ARG A 37 -5.67 7.74 6.91
C ARG A 37 -6.85 8.10 6.01
N ASN A 38 -6.65 9.02 5.07
CA ASN A 38 -7.73 9.56 4.23
C ASN A 38 -7.36 9.51 2.74
N PRO A 39 -7.09 8.35 2.16
CA PRO A 39 -6.65 8.26 0.77
C PRO A 39 -7.69 8.82 -0.21
N GLN A 40 -7.23 9.57 -1.21
CA GLN A 40 -8.07 9.97 -2.34
C GLN A 40 -8.24 8.83 -3.34
N ARG A 41 -7.19 7.99 -3.46
CA ARG A 41 -7.19 6.79 -4.29
C ARG A 41 -6.55 5.65 -3.52
N VAL A 42 -7.10 4.45 -3.69
CA VAL A 42 -6.55 3.20 -3.17
C VAL A 42 -6.36 2.25 -4.36
N GLU A 43 -5.18 1.65 -4.43
CA GLU A 43 -4.79 0.68 -5.45
C GLU A 43 -4.14 -0.54 -4.78
N GLU A 44 -4.19 -1.67 -5.45
CA GLU A 44 -3.37 -2.82 -5.07
C GLU A 44 -1.90 -2.46 -5.25
N GLY A 45 -1.06 -2.80 -4.28
CA GLY A 45 0.38 -2.60 -4.37
C GLY A 45 1.00 -3.40 -5.51
N ILE A 46 2.24 -3.08 -5.83
CA ILE A 46 3.04 -3.84 -6.80
C ILE A 46 3.28 -5.25 -6.25
N VAL A 47 3.65 -5.31 -4.96
CA VAL A 47 3.88 -6.56 -4.23
C VAL A 47 2.57 -7.13 -3.73
N GLU A 48 2.44 -8.45 -3.76
CA GLU A 48 1.29 -9.15 -3.20
C GLU A 48 0.97 -8.70 -1.76
N LYS A 49 -0.32 -8.67 -1.40
CA LYS A 49 -0.81 -8.29 -0.05
C LYS A 49 -0.42 -6.88 0.39
N THR A 50 0.00 -6.03 -0.54
CA THR A 50 0.36 -4.65 -0.27
C THR A 50 -0.70 -3.71 -0.81
N ILE A 51 -0.92 -2.59 -0.15
CA ILE A 51 -1.90 -1.58 -0.53
C ILE A 51 -1.14 -0.29 -0.83
N ALA A 52 -1.37 0.26 -2.02
CA ALA A 52 -0.87 1.57 -2.41
C ALA A 52 -2.00 2.59 -2.27
N VAL A 53 -1.73 3.68 -1.57
CA VAL A 53 -2.68 4.77 -1.34
C VAL A 53 -2.08 6.09 -1.78
N MET A 54 -2.95 6.98 -2.23
CA MET A 54 -2.51 8.27 -2.76
C MET A 54 -3.43 9.42 -2.36
N GLN A 55 -2.83 10.60 -2.17
CA GLN A 55 -3.51 11.88 -2.11
C GLN A 55 -2.81 12.94 -2.97
N PRO A 56 -3.54 13.88 -3.59
CA PRO A 56 -2.94 15.04 -4.23
C PRO A 56 -2.23 15.92 -3.21
N ALA A 57 -1.03 16.40 -3.52
CA ALA A 57 -0.27 17.23 -2.61
C ALA A 57 -0.94 18.60 -2.38
N SER A 58 -1.48 19.17 -3.45
CA SER A 58 -2.29 20.38 -3.45
C SER A 58 -3.36 20.27 -4.53
N LEU A 59 -4.61 20.50 -4.14
CA LEU A 59 -5.73 20.60 -5.06
C LEU A 59 -5.78 22.04 -5.57
N ARG A 60 -5.55 22.26 -6.87
CA ARG A 60 -5.90 23.51 -7.52
C ARG A 60 -7.27 23.35 -8.16
N SER A 61 -8.21 24.22 -7.79
CA SER A 61 -9.41 24.45 -8.57
C SER A 61 -9.08 25.48 -9.64
N ILE A 62 -9.33 25.13 -10.91
CA ILE A 62 -9.15 26.05 -12.03
C ILE A 62 -10.16 27.23 -11.95
N SER A 63 -11.17 27.17 -11.08
CA SER A 63 -12.29 28.11 -11.03
C SER A 63 -11.98 29.54 -10.54
N ALA A 64 -10.79 29.83 -10.00
CA ALA A 64 -10.55 31.10 -9.30
C ALA A 64 -9.54 32.05 -9.96
N SER A 65 -8.63 31.59 -10.84
CA SER A 65 -7.51 32.43 -11.30
C SER A 65 -7.39 32.61 -12.81
N ARG A 66 -8.08 31.80 -13.62
CA ARG A 66 -8.19 32.00 -15.07
C ARG A 66 -9.61 31.61 -15.46
N GLY A 67 -10.32 32.51 -16.14
CA GLY A 67 -11.65 32.38 -16.72
C GLY A 67 -12.42 31.06 -16.49
N ARG A 68 -13.67 31.19 -16.02
CA ARG A 68 -14.63 30.09 -15.86
C ARG A 68 -14.54 29.09 -17.02
N PRO A 69 -14.32 27.79 -16.78
CA PRO A 69 -14.21 26.81 -17.85
C PRO A 69 -15.51 26.75 -18.66
N ALA A 70 -15.41 26.74 -19.99
CA ALA A 70 -16.55 26.69 -20.92
C ALA A 70 -17.43 25.44 -20.73
N SER A 71 -16.83 24.35 -20.24
CA SER A 71 -17.55 23.21 -19.68
C SER A 71 -17.76 23.48 -18.20
N GLY A 72 -18.99 23.71 -17.74
CA GLY A 72 -19.35 24.07 -16.35
C GLY A 72 -18.94 23.06 -15.25
N LYS A 73 -18.02 22.14 -15.53
CA LYS A 73 -17.41 21.21 -14.57
C LYS A 73 -16.13 21.83 -14.00
N ASN A 74 -16.07 21.94 -12.67
CA ASN A 74 -14.85 22.24 -11.93
C ASN A 74 -13.81 21.12 -12.15
N LYS A 75 -12.89 21.31 -13.09
CA LYS A 75 -11.76 20.39 -13.31
C LYS A 75 -10.75 20.58 -12.17
N LYS A 76 -10.63 19.57 -11.30
CA LYS A 76 -9.58 19.51 -10.27
C LYS A 76 -8.27 19.11 -10.93
N THR A 77 -7.22 19.92 -10.75
CA THR A 77 -5.86 19.59 -11.20
C THR A 77 -4.89 19.68 -10.04
N TRP A 78 -3.89 18.82 -10.01
CA TRP A 78 -2.82 18.85 -9.01
C TRP A 78 -1.45 18.78 -9.70
N SER A 79 -0.46 19.42 -9.10
CA SER A 79 0.91 19.43 -9.61
C SER A 79 1.71 18.19 -9.20
N SER A 80 1.20 17.41 -8.23
CA SER A 80 1.90 16.25 -7.69
C SER A 80 1.02 15.43 -6.77
N GLU A 81 1.32 14.15 -6.69
CA GLU A 81 0.72 13.18 -5.79
C GLU A 81 1.71 12.71 -4.74
N ILE A 82 1.18 12.33 -3.58
CA ILE A 82 1.95 11.65 -2.55
C ILE A 82 1.35 10.26 -2.40
N TRP A 83 2.21 9.28 -2.61
CA TRP A 83 1.90 7.87 -2.54
C TRP A 83 2.50 7.27 -1.27
N ALA A 84 1.80 6.33 -0.67
CA ALA A 84 2.31 5.48 0.40
C ALA A 84 1.89 4.04 0.13
N MET A 85 2.83 3.13 0.28
CA MET A 85 2.61 1.70 0.11
C MET A 85 2.83 1.00 1.45
N TYR A 86 1.86 0.20 1.87
CA TYR A 86 1.89 -0.44 3.17
C TYR A 86 1.24 -1.82 3.16
N GLN A 87 1.61 -2.64 4.14
CA GLN A 87 1.04 -3.95 4.39
C GLN A 87 0.23 -3.94 5.69
N LEU A 88 -0.95 -4.56 5.66
CA LEU A 88 -1.76 -4.79 6.85
C LEU A 88 -1.27 -6.06 7.56
N ARG A 89 -0.69 -5.92 8.75
CA ARG A 89 -0.39 -7.07 9.61
C ARG A 89 -1.59 -7.41 10.46
N ARG A 90 -1.99 -8.67 10.44
CA ARG A 90 -3.00 -9.18 11.37
C ARG A 90 -2.40 -9.15 12.78
N ASN A 91 -3.18 -8.73 13.77
CA ASN A 91 -2.79 -8.92 15.16
C ASN A 91 -2.75 -10.43 15.41
N VAL A 92 -1.57 -10.95 15.73
CA VAL A 92 -1.32 -12.39 15.94
C VAL A 92 -2.02 -12.93 17.21
N GLY A 93 -2.87 -12.14 17.87
CA GLY A 93 -3.61 -12.52 19.08
C GLY A 93 -5.02 -13.10 18.87
N ALA A 94 -5.50 -13.28 17.63
CA ALA A 94 -6.89 -13.70 17.39
C ALA A 94 -7.08 -14.79 16.30
N SER A 95 -6.08 -15.65 16.09
CA SER A 95 -6.32 -16.96 15.47
C SER A 95 -5.67 -18.03 16.34
N SER A 96 -6.47 -18.55 17.25
CA SER A 96 -6.22 -19.84 17.89
C SER A 96 -5.90 -20.90 16.83
N LYS A 97 -4.80 -21.62 17.06
CA LYS A 97 -4.35 -22.86 16.38
C LYS A 97 -3.75 -22.68 14.97
N SER A 98 -2.48 -22.31 14.92
CA SER A 98 -1.60 -22.92 13.91
C SER A 98 -1.41 -24.39 14.28
N PRO A 99 -1.54 -25.36 13.35
CA PRO A 99 -1.22 -26.73 13.64
C PRO A 99 0.27 -26.79 13.95
N ALA A 100 0.59 -27.41 15.08
CA ALA A 100 1.95 -27.72 15.46
C ALA A 100 2.67 -28.41 14.27
N ARG A 101 3.93 -28.04 14.10
CA ARG A 101 4.91 -28.84 13.39
C ARG A 101 4.83 -30.27 13.92
N LEU A 102 4.26 -31.19 13.15
CA LEU A 102 4.49 -32.61 13.34
C LEU A 102 5.57 -33.00 12.33
N ALA A 103 6.79 -33.10 12.84
CA ALA A 103 7.85 -33.84 12.18
C ALA A 103 7.52 -35.34 12.23
N SER A 104 8.20 -36.05 11.31
CA SER A 104 8.52 -37.48 11.26
C SER A 104 7.57 -38.46 10.53
N GLU A 105 8.20 -39.10 9.52
CA GLU A 105 8.01 -40.49 9.05
C GLU A 105 6.94 -40.78 7.99
N SER A 106 7.37 -40.98 6.74
CA SER A 106 7.81 -42.31 6.27
C SER A 106 7.91 -42.37 4.75
N VAL A 107 9.01 -42.96 4.30
CA VAL A 107 9.38 -43.24 2.90
C VAL A 107 8.50 -44.37 2.38
N ALA A 108 7.59 -44.08 1.43
CA ALA A 108 7.10 -45.04 0.45
C ALA A 108 6.34 -44.30 -0.66
N GLY A 109 6.73 -44.58 -1.90
CA GLY A 109 6.32 -43.81 -3.08
C GLY A 109 4.81 -43.68 -3.28
N ARG A 110 4.40 -42.49 -3.74
CA ARG A 110 3.14 -42.32 -4.46
C ARG A 110 3.28 -41.25 -5.52
N GLN A 111 2.76 -41.61 -6.68
CA GLN A 111 2.91 -40.99 -7.98
C GLN A 111 2.57 -39.50 -8.01
N ILE A 112 3.33 -38.79 -8.83
CA ILE A 112 3.10 -37.42 -9.27
C ILE A 112 1.75 -37.38 -10.02
N LEU A 113 0.74 -36.79 -9.39
CA LEU A 113 -0.46 -36.30 -10.06
C LEU A 113 -0.46 -34.77 -9.98
N ASN A 114 0.06 -34.15 -11.04
CA ASN A 114 -0.04 -32.71 -11.28
C ASN A 114 -1.51 -32.34 -11.53
N SER A 115 -2.23 -31.97 -10.47
CA SER A 115 -3.38 -31.09 -10.61
C SER A 115 -2.91 -29.66 -10.35
N LYS A 116 -2.75 -28.89 -11.42
CA LYS A 116 -2.62 -27.44 -11.39
C LYS A 116 -3.90 -26.84 -10.80
N GLN A 117 -4.04 -26.87 -9.49
CA GLN A 117 -4.97 -26.01 -8.76
C GLN A 117 -4.16 -24.86 -8.19
N THR A 118 -4.01 -23.84 -9.02
CA THR A 118 -3.68 -22.47 -8.63
C THR A 118 -4.66 -22.07 -7.53
N GLN A 119 -4.23 -22.20 -6.27
CA GLN A 119 -4.87 -21.56 -5.14
C GLN A 119 -4.61 -20.05 -5.29
N LYS A 120 -5.37 -19.41 -6.20
CA LYS A 120 -5.58 -17.97 -6.24
C LYS A 120 -6.08 -17.59 -4.85
N SER A 121 -5.17 -17.21 -3.98
CA SER A 121 -5.53 -16.75 -2.65
C SER A 121 -6.45 -15.56 -2.85
N LYS A 122 -7.70 -15.71 -2.41
CA LYS A 122 -8.74 -14.68 -2.49
C LYS A 122 -8.22 -13.42 -1.82
N PHE A 123 -7.69 -12.50 -2.62
CA PHE A 123 -7.34 -11.16 -2.16
C PHE A 123 -8.63 -10.53 -1.61
N GLN A 124 -8.63 -10.25 -0.30
CA GLN A 124 -9.76 -9.60 0.35
C GLN A 124 -9.97 -8.26 -0.33
N LYS A 125 -11.15 -8.04 -0.92
CA LYS A 125 -11.54 -6.82 -1.63
C LYS A 125 -11.07 -5.57 -0.86
N LEU A 126 -10.55 -4.59 -1.60
CA LEU A 126 -10.20 -3.27 -1.07
C LEU A 126 -11.34 -2.71 -0.19
N PRO A 127 -11.03 -2.05 0.93
CA PRO A 127 -12.03 -1.53 1.86
C PRO A 127 -12.92 -0.50 1.15
N ALA A 128 -14.16 -0.90 0.86
CA ALA A 128 -15.13 -0.06 0.16
C ALA A 128 -16.09 0.63 1.13
N SER A 129 -16.21 0.14 2.37
CA SER A 129 -17.11 0.66 3.40
C SER A 129 -16.36 1.41 4.52
N SER A 130 -17.05 2.36 5.16
CA SER A 130 -16.55 3.04 6.37
C SER A 130 -16.24 2.06 7.51
N ALA A 131 -16.99 0.95 7.61
CA ALA A 131 -16.74 -0.13 8.57
C ALA A 131 -15.40 -0.84 8.31
N ASP A 132 -15.02 -1.01 7.04
CA ASP A 132 -13.75 -1.64 6.67
C ASP A 132 -12.56 -0.74 7.08
N TRP A 133 -12.71 0.58 6.96
CA TRP A 133 -11.73 1.55 7.43
C TRP A 133 -11.57 1.54 8.95
N GLN A 134 -12.66 1.32 9.71
CA GLN A 134 -12.56 1.11 11.15
C GLN A 134 -11.81 -0.18 11.50
N ALA A 135 -12.01 -1.26 10.73
CA ALA A 135 -11.29 -2.51 10.92
C ALA A 135 -9.78 -2.38 10.61
N ILE A 136 -9.41 -1.61 9.59
CA ILE A 136 -8.01 -1.27 9.29
C ILE A 136 -7.37 -0.49 10.43
N ASN A 137 -8.11 0.41 11.07
CA ASN A 137 -7.60 1.20 12.17
C ASN A 137 -7.18 0.37 13.40
N LYS A 138 -7.69 -0.85 13.55
CA LYS A 138 -7.31 -1.81 14.61
C LYS A 138 -6.09 -2.67 14.26
N LYS A 139 -5.67 -2.70 12.99
CA LYS A 139 -4.53 -3.50 12.52
C LYS A 139 -3.22 -2.72 12.58
N ARG A 140 -2.11 -3.45 12.70
CA ARG A 140 -0.76 -2.89 12.60
C ARG A 140 -0.41 -2.68 11.13
N ILE A 141 0.21 -1.56 10.83
CA ILE A 141 0.54 -1.13 9.47
C ILE A 141 2.07 -1.09 9.32
N LYS A 142 2.61 -1.93 8.44
CA LYS A 142 4.02 -1.88 8.01
C LYS A 142 4.11 -1.00 6.77
N ILE A 143 4.67 0.19 6.91
CA ILE A 143 4.86 1.15 5.82
C ILE A 143 6.13 0.74 5.08
N ILE A 144 5.98 0.37 3.81
CA ILE A 144 7.05 -0.20 2.98
C ILE A 144 7.75 0.91 2.20
N SER A 145 6.99 1.80 1.58
CA SER A 145 7.53 2.87 0.74
C SER A 145 6.61 4.09 0.73
N ALA A 146 7.17 5.27 0.46
CA ALA A 146 6.42 6.50 0.25
C ALA A 146 7.14 7.39 -0.75
N TRP A 147 6.44 7.88 -1.77
CA TRP A 147 7.06 8.67 -2.85
C TRP A 147 6.17 9.80 -3.31
N ARG A 148 6.78 10.77 -4.00
CA ARG A 148 6.08 11.89 -4.63
C ARG A 148 6.13 11.69 -6.14
N TYR A 149 4.96 11.73 -6.78
CA TYR A 149 4.85 11.65 -8.24
C TYR A 149 4.54 13.05 -8.79
N PRO A 150 5.27 13.54 -9.81
CA PRO A 150 4.95 14.82 -10.46
C PRO A 150 3.72 14.66 -11.37
N GLY A 151 2.71 15.50 -11.20
CA GLY A 151 1.47 15.44 -11.98
C GLY A 151 0.47 14.38 -11.49
N ILE A 152 -0.29 13.83 -12.44
CA ILE A 152 -1.37 12.86 -12.20
C ILE A 152 -0.87 11.48 -12.60
N SER A 153 -0.93 10.49 -11.70
CA SER A 153 -0.49 9.13 -12.02
C SER A 153 -1.38 8.50 -13.09
N PRO A 154 -0.79 7.92 -14.16
CA PRO A 154 -1.49 7.09 -15.13
C PRO A 154 -2.29 5.97 -14.44
N LYS A 155 -3.38 5.53 -15.07
CA LYS A 155 -4.17 4.39 -14.55
C LYS A 155 -3.47 3.11 -15.02
N LYS A 156 -3.16 2.21 -14.06
CA LYS A 156 -2.30 1.01 -14.20
C LYS A 156 -2.27 0.36 -15.59
N ASP A 157 -1.04 0.15 -16.08
CA ASP A 157 -0.64 -0.89 -17.03
C ASP A 157 0.06 -2.03 -16.26
N PRO A 158 -0.07 -3.31 -16.68
CA PRO A 158 0.52 -4.44 -15.97
C PRO A 158 2.06 -4.38 -15.98
N ILE A 159 2.67 -4.52 -14.80
CA ILE A 159 4.14 -4.58 -14.63
C ILE A 159 4.58 -6.04 -14.87
N PRO A 160 5.69 -6.27 -15.60
CA PRO A 160 6.25 -7.62 -15.80
C PRO A 160 6.57 -8.32 -14.46
N SER A 161 6.34 -9.63 -14.42
CA SER A 161 6.49 -10.48 -13.22
C SER A 161 7.90 -10.43 -12.61
N ASP A 162 8.92 -10.32 -13.43
CA ASP A 162 10.32 -10.47 -13.01
C ASP A 162 10.75 -9.36 -12.03
N ILE A 163 10.13 -8.18 -12.15
CA ILE A 163 10.36 -7.04 -11.25
C ILE A 163 9.68 -7.27 -9.89
N LEU A 164 8.60 -8.06 -9.84
CA LEU A 164 7.85 -8.33 -8.61
C LEU A 164 8.68 -9.17 -7.64
N ASP A 165 9.39 -10.17 -8.16
CA ASP A 165 10.21 -11.10 -7.38
C ASP A 165 11.43 -10.39 -6.77
N GLU A 166 12.04 -9.46 -7.50
CA GLU A 166 13.13 -8.63 -6.96
C GLU A 166 12.67 -7.77 -5.78
N ILE A 167 11.46 -7.20 -5.85
CA ILE A 167 10.92 -6.35 -4.78
C ILE A 167 10.50 -7.19 -3.57
N GLU A 168 9.94 -8.38 -3.77
CA GLU A 168 9.54 -9.28 -2.67
C GLU A 168 10.76 -9.69 -1.82
N ASN A 169 11.90 -9.93 -2.46
CA ASN A 169 13.14 -10.30 -1.77
C ASN A 169 13.76 -9.17 -0.91
N ILE A 170 13.31 -7.92 -1.08
CA ILE A 170 13.84 -6.74 -0.35
C ILE A 170 13.00 -6.40 0.91
N ILE A 171 11.77 -6.91 1.05
CA ILE A 171 10.77 -6.46 2.05
C ILE A 171 10.62 -7.38 3.25
#